data_AF-A0A950DHB5-F1
#
_entry.id   AF-A0A950DHB5-F1
#
_cell.length_a   1.000
_cell.length_b   1.000
_cell.length_c   1.000
_cell.angle_alpha   90.00
_cell.angle_beta   90.00
_cell.angle_gamma   90.00
#
_symmetry.space_group_name_H-M   'P 1'
#
loop_
_entity.id
_entity.type
_entity.pdbx_description
1 polymer ?
#
loop_
_entity_poly.entity_id
_entity_poly.type
_entity_poly.pdbx_seq_one_letter_code
_entity_poly.pdbx_strand_id
1 'polypeptide(L)'
;MKRKRGLWLTIFAIGYLLLAISDMLKPYLQTRSPGTGLVFFGFKLTGTANLIIAPLFGVFFVIYAIGIWRMKRYALPMSQAYAAYAVLNALLFNFVFHGSNGSSNPIVLIIVYAVGSAVPIATAVILTLRRAELT
;
A
#
# COMPACT_ATOMS: atom_id res chain seq x y z
N MET A 1 -17.37 -14.85 22.94
CA MET A 1 -16.46 -13.68 23.03
C MET A 1 -16.64 -12.80 21.81
N LYS A 2 -17.05 -11.53 21.94
CA LYS A 2 -17.09 -10.59 20.81
C LYS A 2 -15.65 -10.33 20.35
N ARG A 3 -15.24 -10.93 19.22
CA ARG A 3 -13.93 -10.71 18.60
C ARG A 3 -13.83 -9.24 18.19
N LYS A 4 -13.20 -8.41 19.03
CA LYS A 4 -12.91 -7.03 18.68
C LYS A 4 -11.63 -7.01 17.85
N ARG A 5 -11.74 -6.48 16.64
CA ARG A 5 -10.67 -6.21 15.66
C ARG A 5 -9.45 -5.49 16.25
N GLY A 6 -9.61 -4.82 17.40
CA GLY A 6 -8.54 -4.07 18.05
C GLY A 6 -8.31 -2.71 17.39
N LEU A 7 -7.65 -1.82 18.12
CA LEU A 7 -7.39 -0.44 17.70
C LEU A 7 -6.44 -0.41 16.48
N TRP A 8 -5.36 -1.18 16.51
CA TRP A 8 -4.34 -1.22 15.45
C TRP A 8 -4.89 -1.64 14.07
N LEU A 9 -5.63 -2.75 13.99
CA LEU A 9 -6.22 -3.19 12.72
C LEU A 9 -7.29 -2.22 12.22
N THR A 10 -7.92 -1.44 13.10
CA THR A 10 -8.84 -0.37 12.69
C THR A 10 -8.07 0.78 12.05
N ILE A 11 -6.96 1.22 12.65
CA ILE A 11 -6.09 2.24 12.08
C ILE A 11 -5.56 1.78 10.72
N PHE A 12 -5.08 0.54 10.61
CA PHE A 12 -4.58 0.01 9.34
C PHE A 12 -5.68 -0.10 8.28
N ALA A 13 -6.88 -0.56 8.62
CA ALA A 13 -7.98 -0.62 7.67
C ALA A 13 -8.36 0.78 7.13
N ILE A 14 -8.39 1.80 8.00
CA ILE A 14 -8.61 3.19 7.58
C ILE A 14 -7.44 3.67 6.71
N GLY A 15 -6.20 3.39 7.11
CA GLY A 15 -5.01 3.74 6.34
C GLY A 15 -5.03 3.15 4.93
N TYR A 16 -5.40 1.87 4.78
CA TYR A 16 -5.55 1.23 3.48
C TYR A 16 -6.71 1.82 2.67
N LEU A 17 -7.81 2.20 3.31
CA LEU A 17 -8.90 2.87 2.62
C LEU A 17 -8.48 4.26 2.10
N LEU A 18 -7.75 5.04 2.90
CA LEU A 18 -7.19 6.31 2.46
C LEU A 18 -6.16 6.14 1.34
N LEU A 19 -5.33 5.10 1.43
CA LEU A 19 -4.38 4.74 0.38
C LEU A 19 -5.11 4.36 -0.92
N ALA A 20 -6.22 3.63 -0.81
CA ALA A 20 -7.04 3.28 -1.96
C ALA A 20 -7.57 4.53 -2.68
N ILE A 21 -8.16 5.47 -1.92
CA ILE A 21 -8.68 6.72 -2.45
C ILE A 21 -7.55 7.52 -3.11
N SER A 22 -6.39 7.62 -2.45
CA SER A 22 -5.20 8.28 -2.99
C SER A 22 -4.78 7.67 -4.33
N ASP A 23 -4.69 6.35 -4.42
CA ASP A 23 -4.29 5.64 -5.65
C ASP A 23 -5.31 5.80 -6.78
N MET A 24 -6.62 5.76 -6.48
CA MET A 24 -7.67 6.00 -7.47
C MET A 24 -7.65 7.43 -8.01
N LEU A 25 -7.19 8.40 -7.20
CA LEU A 25 -7.06 9.79 -7.60
C LEU A 25 -5.78 10.07 -8.41
N LYS A 26 -4.76 9.19 -8.37
CA LYS A 26 -3.48 9.41 -9.06
C LYS A 26 -3.61 9.69 -10.57
N PRO A 27 -4.45 8.98 -11.35
CA PRO A 27 -4.64 9.29 -12.77
C PRO A 27 -5.12 10.72 -13.00
N TYR A 28 -6.03 11.20 -12.16
CA TYR A 28 -6.52 12.58 -12.22
C TYR A 28 -5.44 13.58 -11.80
N LEU A 29 -4.75 13.32 -10.68
CA LEU A 29 -3.69 14.20 -10.19
C LEU A 29 -2.50 14.31 -11.16
N GLN A 30 -2.22 13.25 -11.92
CA GLN A 30 -1.16 13.23 -12.91
C GLN A 30 -1.40 14.21 -14.07
N THR A 31 -2.66 14.53 -14.39
CA THR A 31 -2.98 15.58 -15.38
C THR A 31 -2.59 16.99 -14.91
N ARG A 32 -2.54 17.21 -13.59
CA ARG A 32 -2.13 18.48 -12.96
C ARG A 32 -0.65 18.52 -12.59
N SER A 33 -0.06 17.38 -12.26
CA SER A 33 1.35 17.28 -11.90
C SER A 33 1.97 16.03 -12.52
N PRO A 34 2.81 16.17 -13.57
CA PRO A 34 3.40 15.04 -14.29
C PRO A 34 4.19 14.07 -13.40
N GLY A 35 4.59 14.52 -12.21
CA GLY A 35 5.29 13.74 -11.20
C GLY A 35 4.42 12.87 -10.30
N THR A 36 3.09 12.79 -10.43
CA THR A 36 2.20 12.11 -9.45
C THR A 36 1.72 10.72 -9.91
N GLY A 37 2.63 9.89 -10.43
CA GLY A 37 2.34 8.51 -10.82
C GLY A 37 2.45 7.48 -9.68
N LEU A 38 1.73 6.36 -9.79
CA LEU A 38 1.91 5.19 -8.92
C LEU A 38 3.29 4.59 -9.16
N VAL A 39 3.99 4.24 -8.08
CA VAL A 39 5.24 3.48 -8.17
C VAL A 39 4.91 1.99 -8.22
N PHE A 40 5.18 1.37 -9.36
CA PHE A 40 4.95 -0.05 -9.61
C PHE A 40 6.26 -0.71 -10.04
N PHE A 41 6.72 -1.68 -9.25
CA PHE A 41 8.05 -2.32 -9.40
C PHE A 41 9.21 -1.35 -9.57
N GLY A 42 9.25 -0.28 -8.79
CA GLY A 42 10.30 0.74 -8.84
C GLY A 42 10.18 1.75 -9.98
N PHE A 43 9.22 1.57 -10.90
CA PHE A 43 8.94 2.53 -11.97
C PHE A 43 7.76 3.41 -11.60
N LYS A 44 7.90 4.72 -11.85
CA LYS A 44 6.79 5.65 -11.72
C LYS A 44 5.93 5.57 -12.98
N LEU A 45 4.74 5.02 -12.85
CA LEU A 45 3.84 4.84 -13.99
C LEU A 45 3.34 6.19 -14.52
N THR A 46 3.22 6.28 -15.84
CA THR A 46 2.66 7.43 -16.53
C THR A 46 1.64 7.02 -17.60
N GLY A 47 0.79 7.96 -18.02
CA GLY A 47 -0.19 7.75 -19.07
C GLY A 47 -1.14 6.57 -18.79
N THR A 48 -1.36 5.74 -19.81
CA THR A 48 -2.32 4.62 -19.78
C THR A 48 -2.00 3.59 -18.70
N ALA A 49 -0.72 3.31 -18.44
CA ALA A 49 -0.33 2.34 -17.41
C ALA A 49 -0.77 2.81 -16.01
N ASN A 50 -0.58 4.10 -15.69
CA ASN A 50 -1.05 4.65 -14.42
C ASN A 50 -2.58 4.69 -14.34
N LEU A 51 -3.25 5.00 -15.45
CA LEU A 51 -4.70 5.06 -15.55
C LEU A 51 -5.36 3.70 -15.23
N ILE A 52 -4.72 2.59 -15.56
CA ILE A 52 -5.25 1.25 -15.31
C ILE A 52 -4.76 0.69 -13.96
N ILE A 53 -3.45 0.72 -13.70
CA ILE A 53 -2.87 0.05 -12.53
C ILE A 53 -3.22 0.76 -11.22
N ALA A 54 -3.29 2.10 -11.20
CA ALA A 54 -3.58 2.82 -9.96
C ALA A 54 -5.01 2.57 -9.45
N PRO A 55 -6.07 2.58 -10.29
CA PRO A 55 -7.39 2.15 -9.86
C PRO A 55 -7.46 0.68 -9.44
N LEU A 56 -6.73 -0.22 -10.10
CA LEU A 56 -6.67 -1.63 -9.70
C LEU A 56 -6.06 -1.80 -8.30
N PHE A 57 -4.98 -1.07 -8.00
CA PHE A 57 -4.43 -1.02 -6.63
C PHE A 57 -5.42 -0.43 -5.64
N GLY A 58 -6.15 0.62 -6.03
CA GLY A 58 -7.25 1.17 -5.25
C GLY A 58 -8.29 0.12 -4.88
N VAL A 59 -8.81 -0.63 -5.87
CA VAL A 59 -9.79 -1.71 -5.65
C VAL A 59 -9.20 -2.80 -4.76
N PHE A 60 -7.95 -3.21 -4.99
CA PHE A 60 -7.26 -4.17 -4.13
C PHE A 60 -7.24 -3.70 -2.67
N PHE A 61 -6.89 -2.44 -2.42
CA PHE A 61 -6.86 -1.88 -1.07
C PHE A 61 -8.25 -1.73 -0.44
N VAL A 62 -9.30 -1.42 -1.22
CA VAL A 62 -10.67 -1.42 -0.70
C VAL A 62 -11.06 -2.82 -0.24
N ILE A 63 -10.84 -3.86 -1.07
CA ILE A 63 -11.16 -5.25 -0.72
C ILE A 63 -10.37 -5.69 0.51
N TYR A 64 -9.08 -5.32 0.57
CA TYR A 64 -8.21 -5.64 1.68
C TYR A 64 -8.64 -4.95 2.97
N ALA A 65 -8.96 -3.65 2.91
CA ALA A 65 -9.49 -2.88 4.04
C ALA A 65 -10.80 -3.48 4.57
N ILE A 66 -11.73 -3.88 3.68
CA ILE A 66 -12.95 -4.60 4.06
C ILE A 66 -12.63 -5.94 4.73
N GLY A 67 -11.63 -6.65 4.20
CA GLY A 67 -11.14 -7.91 4.77
C GLY A 67 -10.64 -7.75 6.20
N ILE A 68 -9.81 -6.75 6.45
CA ILE A 68 -9.35 -6.40 7.80
C ILE A 68 -10.53 -5.96 8.67
N TRP A 69 -11.39 -5.07 8.14
CA TRP A 69 -12.54 -4.51 8.86
C TRP A 69 -13.50 -5.58 9.36
N ARG A 70 -13.73 -6.60 8.54
CA ARG A 70 -14.62 -7.74 8.83
C ARG A 70 -13.88 -8.95 9.42
N MET A 71 -12.58 -8.84 9.70
CA MET A 71 -11.73 -9.93 10.20
C MET A 71 -11.88 -11.22 9.36
N LYS A 72 -11.82 -11.07 8.03
CA LYS A 72 -11.99 -12.17 7.08
C LYS A 72 -10.69 -12.91 6.83
N ARG A 73 -10.78 -14.24 6.67
CA ARG A 73 -9.61 -15.11 6.50
C ARG A 73 -8.79 -14.81 5.24
N TYR A 74 -9.43 -14.29 4.19
CA TYR A 74 -8.73 -13.88 2.96
C TYR A 74 -7.81 -12.65 3.15
N ALA A 75 -8.00 -11.86 4.21
CA ALA A 75 -7.14 -10.71 4.49
C ALA A 75 -5.70 -11.15 4.82
N LEU A 76 -5.53 -12.37 5.35
CA LEU A 76 -4.23 -12.90 5.73
C LEU A 76 -3.31 -13.15 4.51
N PRO A 77 -3.69 -13.96 3.49
CA PRO A 77 -2.86 -14.11 2.29
C PRO A 77 -2.69 -12.78 1.53
N MET A 78 -3.70 -11.90 1.49
CA MET A 78 -3.56 -10.56 0.91
C MET A 78 -2.51 -9.71 1.65
N SER A 79 -2.47 -9.77 2.98
CA SER A 79 -1.50 -9.03 3.78
C SER A 79 -0.07 -9.48 3.52
N GLN A 80 0.15 -10.78 3.36
CA GLN A 80 1.46 -11.35 3.08
C GLN A 80 1.92 -10.98 1.67
N ALA A 81 1.03 -11.13 0.68
CA ALA A 81 1.31 -10.74 -0.70
C ALA A 81 1.64 -9.25 -0.82
N TYR A 82 0.85 -8.39 -0.17
CA TYR A 82 1.08 -6.95 -0.20
C TYR A 82 2.35 -6.55 0.57
N ALA A 83 2.64 -7.17 1.71
CA ALA A 83 3.87 -6.90 2.44
C ALA A 83 5.12 -7.29 1.63
N ALA A 84 5.11 -8.46 1.00
CA ALA A 84 6.20 -8.88 0.10
C ALA A 84 6.35 -7.91 -1.07
N TYR A 85 5.23 -7.54 -1.73
CA TYR A 85 5.23 -6.56 -2.81
C TYR A 85 5.78 -5.21 -2.36
N ALA A 86 5.36 -4.68 -1.20
CA ALA A 86 5.78 -3.37 -0.71
C ALA A 86 7.29 -3.33 -0.44
N VAL A 87 7.86 -4.38 0.14
CA VAL A 87 9.31 -4.51 0.34
C VAL A 87 10.04 -4.56 -1.00
N LEU A 88 9.60 -5.43 -1.93
CA LEU A 88 10.20 -5.54 -3.25
C LEU A 88 10.13 -4.23 -4.02
N ASN A 89 8.98 -3.56 -4.00
CA ASN A 89 8.75 -2.29 -4.68
C ASN A 89 9.63 -1.17 -4.10
N ALA A 90 9.81 -1.12 -2.78
CA ALA A 90 10.70 -0.17 -2.12
C ALA A 90 12.16 -0.41 -2.50
N LEU A 91 12.62 -1.67 -2.48
CA LEU A 91 13.98 -2.05 -2.90
C LEU A 91 14.22 -1.69 -4.37
N LEU A 92 13.30 -2.09 -5.26
CA LEU A 92 13.40 -1.80 -6.69
C LEU A 92 13.41 -0.30 -6.96
N PHE A 93 12.57 0.49 -6.29
CA PHE A 93 12.60 1.94 -6.45
C PHE A 93 13.94 2.53 -5.98
N ASN A 94 14.54 1.99 -4.92
CA ASN A 94 15.87 2.42 -4.49
C ASN A 94 16.90 2.20 -5.60
N PHE A 95 16.96 0.98 -6.16
CA PHE A 95 17.91 0.63 -7.22
C PHE A 95 17.65 1.35 -8.55
N VAL A 96 16.39 1.46 -8.96
CA VAL A 96 16.00 1.98 -10.29
C VAL A 96 15.93 3.51 -10.31
N PHE A 97 15.43 4.13 -9.24
CA PHE A 97 15.06 5.55 -9.27
C PHE A 97 16.08 6.48 -8.60
N HIS A 98 16.84 6.03 -7.58
CA HIS A 98 17.85 6.89 -6.94
C HIS A 98 19.03 7.23 -7.86
N GLY A 99 19.20 6.53 -8.99
CA GLY A 99 20.19 6.86 -10.00
C GLY A 99 19.81 8.01 -10.96
N SER A 100 18.54 8.46 -11.00
CA SER A 100 18.07 9.32 -12.12
C SER A 100 17.51 10.71 -11.77
N ASN A 101 17.14 11.02 -10.52
CA ASN A 101 16.49 12.30 -10.18
C ASN A 101 17.11 12.97 -8.94
N GLY A 102 18.05 13.89 -9.17
CA GLY A 102 18.80 14.62 -8.15
C GLY A 102 18.07 15.76 -7.44
N SER A 103 16.78 15.63 -7.09
CA SER A 103 16.02 16.75 -6.50
C SER A 103 14.93 16.39 -5.47
N SER A 104 14.87 15.14 -4.99
CA SER A 104 13.95 14.75 -3.91
C SER A 104 14.67 14.76 -2.57
N ASN A 105 14.10 15.41 -1.55
CA ASN A 105 14.71 15.45 -0.21
C ASN A 105 14.88 14.01 0.33
N PRO A 106 16.12 13.60 0.66
CA PRO A 106 16.42 12.21 1.05
C PRO A 106 15.65 11.77 2.31
N ILE A 107 15.34 12.70 3.21
CA ILE A 107 14.59 12.41 4.45
C ILE A 107 13.16 12.01 4.12
N VAL A 108 12.51 12.74 3.20
CA VAL A 108 11.13 12.45 2.78
C VAL A 108 11.05 11.08 2.12
N LEU A 109 12.02 10.76 1.26
CA LEU A 109 12.15 9.45 0.63
C LEU A 109 12.26 8.33 1.67
N ILE A 110 13.19 8.46 2.64
CA ILE A 110 13.38 7.47 3.71
C ILE A 110 12.09 7.26 4.50
N ILE A 111 11.38 8.32 4.87
CA ILE A 111 10.13 8.24 5.61
C ILE A 111 9.07 7.49 4.79
N VAL A 112 8.91 7.83 3.52
CA VAL A 112 7.92 7.18 2.65
C VAL A 112 8.23 5.68 2.47
N TYR A 113 9.50 5.28 2.36
CA TYR A 113 9.86 3.85 2.32
C TYR A 113 9.64 3.14 3.65
N ALA A 114 10.09 3.76 4.74
CA ALA A 114 9.97 3.18 6.07
C ALA A 114 8.50 2.95 6.41
N VAL A 115 7.65 3.95 6.20
CA VAL A 115 6.20 3.83 6.42
C VAL A 115 5.57 2.86 5.42
N GLY A 116 5.94 2.98 4.13
CA GLY A 116 5.40 2.16 3.05
C GLY A 116 5.72 0.67 3.16
N SER A 117 6.76 0.29 3.91
CA SER A 117 7.12 -1.11 4.19
C SER A 117 6.70 -1.55 5.60
N ALA A 118 6.87 -0.72 6.63
CA ALA A 118 6.56 -1.07 8.01
C ALA A 118 5.07 -1.30 8.25
N VAL A 119 4.19 -0.48 7.67
CA VAL A 119 2.73 -0.63 7.83
C VAL A 119 2.22 -1.97 7.23
N PRO A 120 2.58 -2.35 5.99
CA PRO A 120 2.28 -3.69 5.46
C PRO A 120 2.80 -4.83 6.34
N ILE A 121 4.05 -4.77 6.77
CA ILE A 121 4.66 -5.80 7.60
C ILE A 121 3.92 -5.92 8.94
N ALA A 122 3.69 -4.80 9.63
CA ALA A 122 2.97 -4.77 10.89
C ALA A 122 1.55 -5.34 10.74
N THR A 123 0.85 -4.99 9.65
CA THR A 123 -0.48 -5.54 9.38
C THR A 123 -0.43 -7.05 9.20
N ALA A 124 0.52 -7.57 8.41
CA ALA A 124 0.68 -8.99 8.17
C ALA A 124 1.03 -9.76 9.45
N VAL A 125 1.92 -9.22 10.29
CA VAL A 125 2.28 -9.81 11.58
C VAL A 125 1.06 -9.87 12.50
N ILE A 126 0.33 -8.77 12.67
CA ILE A 126 -0.84 -8.74 13.56
C ILE A 126 -1.95 -9.68 13.07
N LEU A 127 -2.23 -9.72 11.76
CA LEU A 127 -3.21 -10.66 11.19
C LEU A 127 -2.78 -12.11 11.38
N THR A 128 -1.48 -12.41 11.26
CA THR A 128 -0.94 -13.76 11.48
C THR A 128 -1.06 -14.18 12.94
N LEU A 129 -0.74 -13.28 13.88
CA LEU A 129 -0.91 -13.50 15.31
C LEU A 129 -2.38 -13.71 15.69
N ARG A 130 -3.30 -13.02 15.00
CA ARG A 130 -4.75 -13.12 15.19
C ARG A 130 -5.42 -14.09 14.22
N ARG A 131 -4.69 -15.01 13.59
CA ARG A 131 -5.25 -15.93 12.57
C ARG A 131 -6.44 -16.75 13.07
N ALA A 132 -6.44 -17.12 14.35
CA ALA A 132 -7.52 -17.88 14.99
C ALA A 132 -8.81 -17.06 15.14
N GLU A 133 -8.70 -15.73 15.13
CA GLU A 133 -9.82 -14.79 15.22
C GLU A 133 -10.46 -14.49 13.86
N LEU A 134 -9.85 -14.92 12.75
CA LEU A 134 -10.38 -14.70 11.41
C LEU A 134 -11.57 -15.63 11.13
N THR A 135 -12.48 -15.15 10.29
CA THR A 135 -13.73 -15.81 9.90
C THR A 135 -13.78 -16.10 8.41
#